data_AF-A0A8H3FJV0-F1
#
_entry.id   AF-A0A8H3FJV0-F1
#
_cell.length_a   1.000
_cell.length_b   1.000
_cell.length_c   1.000
_cell.angle_alpha   90.00
_cell.angle_beta   90.00
_cell.angle_gamma   90.00
#
_symmetry.space_group_name_H-M   'P 1'
#
loop_
_entity.id
_entity.type
_entity.pdbx_description
1 polymer ?
#
loop_
_entity_poly.entity_id
_entity_poly.type
_entity_poly.pdbx_seq_one_letter_code
_entity_poly.pdbx_strand_id
1 'polypeptide(L)'
;MPGAAFTRLYQQPSTVLAIFRRMLTHLAKTFVMSMLFLSHPVAISDLDLWVRPGFRKEKDQAINLLERLRIFKPVANPGKPRSYALTSPFVESLQNALTGAGDHRSFGVPCNTPAKDKPTIEQLDIYARKQWDGILGYMVGSTEGITISAQASSVPESVKKLLRDGQLVTGKTKNPAITQDGFAFVLQDVNAQVWTILIYYLGAAPDMNMDEVEVLSFLFMLGSLELGQDYSKANLTATQVHMLDDLTDFGLIYQSSSASKRFYPTRLATTLTSDASALASSATFASSAGRSSAGLSSSTRAADEAQGFILVETNYRVYAYTSSPLQIAILQLFSRIYARYSNMVAGKITRESIRKAVSMGITADQIISFLNTHAHAQMKRNTPILPPTVVDQIKLWQIENERMKATPGFLISDFANADEYKRACQYARDIAVLAWANDDKRMFFVTRVEQVAAYLKKPKAVASAGSASASAAATPKA
;
A
#
# COMPACT_ATOMS: atom_id res chain seq x y z
N MET A 1 3.55 -16.34 -5.23
CA MET A 1 4.22 -17.52 -4.66
C MET A 1 3.61 -18.81 -5.19
N PRO A 2 4.41 -19.87 -5.43
CA PRO A 2 3.94 -21.21 -5.81
C PRO A 2 3.09 -21.89 -4.73
N GLY A 3 2.28 -22.89 -5.11
CA GLY A 3 1.42 -23.63 -4.18
C GLY A 3 2.18 -24.34 -3.04
N ALA A 4 3.40 -24.81 -3.30
CA ALA A 4 4.25 -25.45 -2.29
C ALA A 4 4.74 -24.48 -1.20
N ALA A 5 4.91 -23.19 -1.54
CA ALA A 5 5.31 -22.17 -0.58
C ALA A 5 4.20 -21.93 0.46
N PHE A 6 2.93 -21.90 0.04
CA PHE A 6 1.79 -21.81 0.97
C PHE A 6 1.72 -22.98 1.94
N THR A 7 1.99 -24.21 1.47
CA THR A 7 2.01 -25.39 2.35
C THR A 7 3.06 -25.26 3.44
N ARG A 8 4.30 -24.84 3.10
CA ARG A 8 5.36 -24.60 4.08
C ARG A 8 5.02 -23.46 5.02
N LEU A 9 4.46 -22.39 4.48
CA LEU A 9 4.09 -21.21 5.25
C LEU A 9 2.98 -21.53 6.28
N TYR A 10 2.03 -22.39 5.92
CA TYR A 10 0.96 -22.83 6.81
C TYR A 10 1.38 -23.87 7.85
N GLN A 11 2.61 -24.38 7.81
CA GLN A 11 3.14 -25.23 8.90
C GLN A 11 3.42 -24.44 10.18
N GLN A 12 3.59 -23.12 10.09
CA GLN A 12 3.85 -22.28 11.27
C GLN A 12 2.54 -21.68 11.80
N PRO A 13 2.17 -21.96 13.07
CA PRO A 13 0.94 -21.44 13.69
C PRO A 13 0.83 -19.92 13.74
N SER A 14 1.94 -19.20 13.90
CA SER A 14 1.96 -17.73 13.91
C SER A 14 1.53 -17.14 12.57
N THR A 15 2.00 -17.71 11.46
CA THR A 15 1.61 -17.30 10.11
C THR A 15 0.11 -17.53 9.87
N VAL A 16 -0.38 -18.71 10.22
CA VAL A 16 -1.79 -19.07 10.02
C VAL A 16 -2.70 -18.12 10.79
N LEU A 17 -2.32 -17.78 12.03
CA LEU A 17 -3.04 -16.81 12.84
C LEU A 17 -2.99 -15.39 12.26
N ALA A 18 -1.83 -14.94 11.74
CA ALA A 18 -1.70 -13.63 11.12
C ALA A 18 -2.55 -13.51 9.84
N ILE A 19 -2.55 -14.53 8.99
CA ILE A 19 -3.36 -14.60 7.77
C ILE A 19 -4.84 -14.63 8.13
N PHE A 20 -5.23 -15.44 9.13
CA PHE A 20 -6.60 -15.49 9.61
C PHE A 20 -7.08 -14.13 10.12
N ARG A 21 -6.24 -13.39 10.87
CA ARG A 21 -6.60 -12.07 11.42
C ARG A 21 -6.71 -10.99 10.34
N ARG A 22 -5.71 -10.87 9.45
CA ARG A 22 -5.54 -9.71 8.58
C ARG A 22 -6.05 -9.89 7.15
N MET A 23 -5.92 -11.09 6.57
CA MET A 23 -6.20 -11.30 5.14
C MET A 23 -7.63 -11.81 4.86
N LEU A 24 -8.31 -12.37 5.87
CA LEU A 24 -9.64 -12.92 5.72
C LEU A 24 -10.73 -11.89 6.06
N THR A 25 -11.75 -11.81 5.19
CA THR A 25 -12.99 -11.08 5.47
C THR A 25 -13.76 -11.76 6.61
N HIS A 26 -14.68 -11.03 7.25
CA HIS A 26 -15.50 -11.58 8.35
C HIS A 26 -16.27 -12.85 7.94
N LEU A 27 -16.79 -12.90 6.71
CA LEU A 27 -17.49 -14.07 6.20
C LEU A 27 -16.52 -15.25 5.98
N ALA A 28 -15.34 -15.01 5.41
CA ALA A 28 -14.32 -16.04 5.23
C ALA A 28 -13.84 -16.61 6.57
N LYS A 29 -13.66 -15.75 7.59
CA LYS A 29 -13.33 -16.18 8.97
C LYS A 29 -14.39 -17.11 9.54
N THR A 30 -15.67 -16.78 9.32
CA THR A 30 -16.80 -17.59 9.80
C THR A 30 -16.79 -18.98 9.17
N PHE A 31 -16.56 -19.08 7.86
CA PHE A 31 -16.43 -20.38 7.17
C PHE A 31 -15.25 -21.20 7.66
N VAL A 32 -14.09 -20.58 7.84
CA VAL A 32 -12.91 -21.28 8.35
C VAL A 32 -13.16 -21.80 9.76
N MET A 33 -13.74 -20.98 10.65
CA MET A 33 -14.02 -21.38 12.03
C MET A 33 -15.09 -22.46 12.14
N SER A 34 -16.14 -22.43 11.31
CA SER A 34 -17.19 -23.46 11.33
C SER A 34 -16.68 -24.79 10.78
N MET A 35 -15.75 -24.77 9.83
CA MET A 35 -15.16 -25.96 9.23
C MET A 35 -13.93 -26.50 9.96
N LEU A 36 -13.37 -25.75 10.93
CA LEU A 36 -12.08 -26.06 11.55
C LEU A 36 -12.03 -27.43 12.25
N PHE A 37 -13.15 -27.86 12.83
CA PHE A 37 -13.27 -29.13 13.55
C PHE A 37 -14.07 -30.18 12.76
N LEU A 38 -14.43 -29.88 11.51
CA LEU A 38 -15.13 -30.83 10.65
C LEU A 38 -14.12 -31.78 9.98
N SER A 39 -14.36 -33.08 10.12
CA SER A 39 -13.58 -34.13 9.46
C SER A 39 -13.96 -34.37 8.01
N HIS A 40 -15.11 -33.83 7.56
CA HIS A 40 -15.67 -34.07 6.23
C HIS A 40 -15.76 -32.78 5.39
N PRO A 41 -15.56 -32.87 4.06
CA PRO A 41 -15.78 -31.74 3.15
C PRO A 41 -17.23 -31.26 3.17
N VAL A 42 -17.45 -29.95 3.10
CA VAL A 42 -18.78 -29.32 3.09
C VAL A 42 -19.20 -29.03 1.65
N ALA A 43 -20.44 -29.36 1.29
CA ALA A 43 -20.96 -29.09 -0.05
C ALA A 43 -21.26 -27.59 -0.26
N ILE A 44 -21.14 -27.11 -1.50
CA ILE A 44 -21.45 -25.71 -1.81
C ILE A 44 -22.91 -25.34 -1.51
N SER A 45 -23.84 -26.30 -1.64
CA SER A 45 -25.25 -26.15 -1.26
C SER A 45 -25.41 -25.81 0.22
N ASP A 46 -24.58 -26.38 1.08
CA ASP A 46 -24.68 -26.17 2.52
C ASP A 46 -24.08 -24.81 2.90
N LEU A 47 -23.00 -24.40 2.23
CA LEU A 47 -22.46 -23.05 2.34
C LEU A 47 -23.45 -21.98 1.87
N ASP A 48 -24.28 -22.28 0.88
CA ASP A 48 -25.35 -21.39 0.41
C ASP A 48 -26.43 -21.19 1.47
N LEU A 49 -26.70 -22.21 2.30
CA LEU A 49 -27.66 -22.11 3.41
C LEU A 49 -27.13 -21.27 4.58
N TRP A 50 -25.81 -21.16 4.73
CA TRP A 50 -25.18 -20.36 5.80
C TRP A 50 -25.24 -18.86 5.53
N VAL A 51 -25.52 -18.44 4.29
CA VAL A 51 -25.55 -17.03 3.89
C VAL A 51 -26.96 -16.62 3.46
N ARG A 52 -27.40 -15.46 3.96
CA ARG A 52 -28.69 -14.89 3.55
C ARG A 52 -28.70 -14.60 2.03
N PRO A 53 -29.84 -14.75 1.34
CA PRO A 53 -29.92 -14.67 -0.12
C PRO A 53 -29.46 -13.32 -0.72
N GLY A 54 -29.50 -12.23 0.05
CA GLY A 54 -29.00 -10.91 -0.38
C GLY A 54 -27.48 -10.77 -0.47
N PHE A 55 -26.70 -11.65 0.18
CA PHE A 55 -25.23 -11.53 0.29
C PHE A 55 -24.45 -12.58 -0.51
N ARG A 56 -25.07 -13.15 -1.56
CA ARG A 56 -24.42 -14.19 -2.40
C ARG A 56 -23.13 -13.70 -3.07
N LYS A 57 -23.05 -12.43 -3.48
CA LYS A 57 -21.84 -11.84 -4.08
C LYS A 57 -20.66 -11.85 -3.11
N GLU A 58 -20.89 -11.47 -1.85
CA GLU A 58 -19.85 -11.46 -0.81
C GLU A 58 -19.39 -12.87 -0.46
N LYS A 59 -20.30 -13.85 -0.49
CA LYS A 59 -19.98 -15.28 -0.35
C LYS A 59 -19.05 -15.75 -1.47
N ASP A 60 -19.39 -15.47 -2.73
CA ASP A 60 -18.56 -15.88 -3.86
C ASP A 60 -17.18 -15.19 -3.80
N GLN A 61 -17.11 -13.92 -3.39
CA GLN A 61 -15.84 -13.23 -3.14
C GLN A 61 -15.02 -13.88 -2.01
N ALA A 62 -15.66 -14.27 -0.90
CA ALA A 62 -15.01 -14.93 0.23
C ALA A 62 -14.47 -16.32 -0.17
N ILE A 63 -15.23 -17.11 -0.93
CA ILE A 63 -14.79 -18.41 -1.43
C ILE A 63 -13.61 -18.24 -2.39
N ASN A 64 -13.71 -17.30 -3.35
CA ASN A 64 -12.62 -17.01 -4.29
C ASN A 64 -11.34 -16.58 -3.56
N LEU A 65 -11.46 -15.80 -2.49
CA LEU A 65 -10.32 -15.41 -1.65
C LEU A 65 -9.70 -16.64 -0.97
N LEU A 66 -10.52 -17.50 -0.35
CA LEU A 66 -10.05 -18.72 0.33
C LEU A 66 -9.40 -19.73 -0.63
N GLU A 67 -9.91 -19.85 -1.87
CA GLU A 67 -9.29 -20.65 -2.92
C GLU A 67 -7.97 -20.05 -3.41
N ARG A 68 -7.91 -18.73 -3.60
CA ARG A 68 -6.68 -18.02 -4.03
C ARG A 68 -5.56 -18.17 -3.00
N LEU A 69 -5.90 -18.13 -1.71
CA LEU A 69 -4.97 -18.38 -0.62
C LEU A 69 -4.70 -19.88 -0.39
N ARG A 70 -5.32 -20.80 -1.16
CA ARG A 70 -5.18 -22.25 -1.00
C ARG A 70 -5.55 -22.76 0.40
N ILE A 71 -6.41 -22.03 1.10
CA ILE A 71 -6.99 -22.45 2.38
C ILE A 71 -8.11 -23.46 2.09
N PHE A 72 -8.89 -23.21 1.04
CA PHE A 72 -9.89 -24.15 0.52
C PHE A 72 -9.29 -25.00 -0.59
N LYS A 73 -9.50 -26.31 -0.49
CA LYS A 73 -9.24 -27.28 -1.55
C LYS A 73 -10.59 -27.77 -2.10
N PRO A 74 -10.87 -27.59 -3.41
CA PRO A 74 -12.04 -28.19 -4.02
C PRO A 74 -11.86 -29.70 -4.04
N VAL A 75 -12.82 -30.43 -3.45
CA VAL A 75 -12.91 -31.88 -3.51
C VAL A 75 -14.04 -32.21 -4.48
N ALA A 76 -13.65 -32.67 -5.67
CA ALA A 76 -14.57 -33.14 -6.69
C ALA A 76 -14.78 -34.65 -6.49
N ASN A 77 -15.92 -35.01 -5.90
CA ASN A 77 -16.37 -36.40 -5.88
C ASN A 77 -17.25 -36.64 -7.12
N PRO A 78 -16.97 -37.66 -7.94
CA PRO A 78 -17.78 -37.94 -9.13
C PRO A 78 -19.24 -38.18 -8.72
N GLY A 79 -20.16 -37.39 -9.30
CA GLY A 79 -21.61 -37.48 -9.06
C GLY A 79 -22.14 -36.68 -7.86
N LYS A 80 -21.31 -35.93 -7.12
CA LYS A 80 -21.74 -35.06 -6.01
C LYS A 80 -21.49 -33.57 -6.33
N PRO A 81 -22.27 -32.64 -5.74
CA PRO A 81 -22.00 -31.21 -5.88
C PRO A 81 -20.59 -30.88 -5.39
N ARG A 82 -19.99 -29.82 -5.95
CA ARG A 82 -18.66 -29.34 -5.57
C ARG A 82 -18.60 -29.14 -4.06
N SER A 83 -17.61 -29.77 -3.43
CA SER A 83 -17.39 -29.68 -1.99
C SER A 83 -16.05 -29.03 -1.69
N TYR A 84 -15.95 -28.39 -0.54
CA TYR A 84 -14.75 -27.72 -0.07
C TYR A 84 -14.26 -28.37 1.21
N ALA A 85 -12.96 -28.59 1.27
CA ALA A 85 -12.26 -28.98 2.49
C ALA A 85 -11.18 -27.94 2.81
N LEU A 86 -10.90 -27.75 4.10
CA LEU A 86 -9.74 -26.98 4.53
C LEU A 86 -8.46 -27.78 4.28
N THR A 87 -7.37 -27.09 3.95
CA THR A 87 -6.06 -27.70 3.74
C THR A 87 -5.45 -28.18 5.07
N SER A 88 -5.04 -29.46 5.18
CA SER A 88 -4.56 -30.09 6.43
C SER A 88 -3.55 -29.26 7.25
N PRO A 89 -2.42 -28.77 6.68
CA PRO A 89 -1.45 -28.00 7.45
C PRO A 89 -2.04 -26.69 8.01
N PHE A 90 -3.01 -26.08 7.31
CA PHE A 90 -3.67 -24.88 7.81
C PHE A 90 -4.58 -25.20 8.99
N VAL A 91 -5.32 -26.32 8.93
CA VAL A 91 -6.20 -26.77 10.03
C VAL A 91 -5.37 -27.10 11.27
N GLU A 92 -4.35 -27.94 11.14
CA GLU A 92 -3.50 -28.37 12.25
C GLU A 92 -2.83 -27.17 12.93
N SER A 93 -2.24 -26.27 12.13
CA SER A 93 -1.58 -25.07 12.66
C SER A 93 -2.55 -24.08 13.30
N LEU A 94 -3.76 -23.89 12.75
CA LEU A 94 -4.77 -23.02 13.35
C LEU A 94 -5.33 -23.61 14.65
N GLN A 95 -5.55 -24.93 14.70
CA GLN A 95 -5.96 -25.62 15.93
C GLN A 95 -4.88 -25.52 17.01
N ASN A 96 -3.61 -25.70 16.64
CA ASN A 96 -2.47 -25.52 17.54
C ASN A 96 -2.34 -24.07 18.04
N ALA A 97 -2.60 -23.07 17.18
CA ALA A 97 -2.60 -21.66 17.56
C ALA A 97 -3.73 -21.32 18.55
N LEU A 98 -4.91 -21.95 18.42
CA LEU A 98 -6.07 -21.67 19.27
C LEU A 98 -6.05 -22.42 20.60
N THR A 99 -5.57 -23.67 20.60
CA THR A 99 -5.51 -24.50 21.80
C THR A 99 -4.21 -24.32 22.59
N GLY A 100 -3.23 -23.63 22.00
CA GLY A 100 -1.87 -23.53 22.54
C GLY A 100 -1.13 -24.87 22.55
N ALA A 101 -1.63 -25.88 21.82
CA ALA A 101 -1.03 -27.21 21.77
C ALA A 101 0.22 -27.23 20.86
N GLY A 102 1.28 -27.89 21.34
CA GLY A 102 2.53 -28.18 20.60
C GLY A 102 3.74 -27.35 21.04
N ASP A 103 4.96 -27.88 20.86
CA ASP A 103 6.25 -27.20 21.11
C ASP A 103 6.70 -26.38 19.88
N HIS A 104 5.74 -25.73 19.23
CA HIS A 104 6.03 -24.85 18.11
C HIS A 104 6.40 -23.49 18.72
N ARG A 105 7.70 -23.20 18.80
CA ARG A 105 8.25 -21.93 19.32
C ARG A 105 7.97 -20.73 18.39
N SER A 106 6.83 -20.79 17.69
CA SER A 106 6.41 -19.94 16.57
C SER A 106 5.89 -18.58 17.01
N PHE A 107 5.59 -18.41 18.29
CA PHE A 107 5.18 -17.13 18.91
C PHE A 107 6.33 -16.42 19.63
N GLY A 108 7.57 -16.80 19.31
CA GLY A 108 8.78 -16.32 19.99
C GLY A 108 8.98 -17.00 21.35
N VAL A 109 10.22 -17.04 21.82
CA VAL A 109 10.56 -17.58 23.15
C VAL A 109 10.88 -16.40 24.08
N PRO A 110 9.99 -16.08 25.03
CA PRO A 110 10.28 -15.08 26.05
C PRO A 110 11.51 -15.47 26.87
N CYS A 111 12.34 -14.51 27.21
CA CYS A 111 13.49 -14.76 28.06
C CYS A 111 13.08 -14.75 29.54
N ASN A 112 13.16 -15.88 30.23
CA ASN A 112 12.78 -15.98 31.66
C ASN A 112 13.81 -15.41 32.65
N THR A 113 14.88 -14.77 32.16
CA THR A 113 15.96 -14.23 32.98
C THR A 113 15.88 -12.71 33.00
N PRO A 114 15.98 -12.05 34.17
CA PRO A 114 15.87 -10.60 34.25
C PRO A 114 17.00 -9.94 33.45
N ALA A 115 16.63 -9.07 32.50
CA ALA A 115 17.59 -8.26 31.76
C ALA A 115 18.19 -7.19 32.68
N LYS A 116 19.51 -6.98 32.57
CA LYS A 116 20.24 -5.98 33.36
C LYS A 116 19.81 -4.54 33.03
N ASP A 117 19.46 -4.30 31.77
CA ASP A 117 18.94 -3.04 31.24
C ASP A 117 17.67 -3.30 30.40
N LYS A 118 16.50 -3.37 31.04
CA LYS A 118 15.22 -3.49 30.35
C LYS A 118 14.78 -2.11 29.86
N PRO A 119 14.68 -1.85 28.54
CA PRO A 119 14.21 -0.57 28.03
C PRO A 119 12.75 -0.37 28.43
N THR A 120 12.40 0.86 28.82
CA THR A 120 11.01 1.23 29.07
C THR A 120 10.24 1.30 27.75
N ILE A 121 8.93 1.05 27.77
CA ILE A 121 8.06 1.15 26.58
C ILE A 121 8.20 2.54 25.91
N GLU A 122 8.32 3.60 26.70
CA GLU A 122 8.53 4.97 26.20
C GLU A 122 9.87 5.12 25.45
N GLN A 123 10.94 4.48 25.94
CA GLN A 123 12.24 4.49 25.27
C GLN A 123 12.20 3.74 23.94
N LEU A 124 11.45 2.63 23.88
CA LEU A 124 11.21 1.89 22.63
C LEU A 124 10.41 2.73 21.62
N ASP A 125 9.39 3.45 22.07
CA ASP A 125 8.59 4.34 21.22
C ASP A 125 9.44 5.51 20.67
N ILE A 126 10.29 6.13 21.52
CA ILE A 126 11.20 7.20 21.10
C ILE A 126 12.24 6.67 20.10
N TYR A 127 12.81 5.49 20.35
CA TYR A 127 13.77 4.84 19.45
C TYR A 127 13.14 4.57 18.08
N ALA A 128 11.98 3.93 18.05
CA ALA A 128 11.27 3.59 16.81
C ALA A 128 10.94 4.86 15.99
N ARG A 129 10.43 5.91 16.65
CA ARG A 129 10.15 7.20 15.99
C ARG A 129 11.41 7.83 15.42
N LYS A 130 12.51 7.85 16.17
CA LYS A 130 13.77 8.45 15.72
C LYS A 130 14.33 7.75 14.48
N GLN A 131 14.32 6.42 14.45
CA GLN A 131 14.78 5.65 13.29
C GLN A 131 13.86 5.89 12.08
N TRP A 132 12.55 5.81 12.29
CA TRP A 132 11.56 5.99 11.23
C TRP A 132 11.60 7.41 10.64
N ASP A 133 11.65 8.44 11.48
CA ASP A 133 11.77 9.84 11.06
C ASP A 133 13.11 10.10 10.36
N GLY A 134 14.18 9.37 10.70
CA GLY A 134 15.46 9.41 9.99
C GLY A 134 15.34 8.92 8.54
N ILE A 135 14.62 7.82 8.32
CA ILE A 135 14.37 7.25 6.98
C ILE A 135 13.52 8.21 6.14
N LEU A 136 12.40 8.70 6.70
CA LEU A 136 11.52 9.66 6.03
C LEU A 136 12.25 11.00 5.78
N GLY A 137 13.05 11.45 6.73
CA GLY A 137 13.87 12.66 6.62
C GLY A 137 14.89 12.57 5.48
N TYR A 138 15.48 11.40 5.23
CA TYR A 138 16.34 11.17 4.07
C TYR A 138 15.56 11.31 2.76
N MET A 139 14.35 10.76 2.66
CA MET A 139 13.51 10.87 1.46
C MET A 139 13.06 12.32 1.19
N VAL A 140 12.66 13.06 2.23
CA VAL A 140 12.16 14.44 2.07
C VAL A 140 13.29 15.45 1.93
N GLY A 141 14.41 15.26 2.62
CA GLY A 141 15.62 16.10 2.48
C GLY A 141 16.31 15.98 1.11
N SER A 142 15.89 14.99 0.30
CA SER A 142 16.26 14.84 -1.11
C SER A 142 15.55 15.84 -2.04
N THR A 143 14.58 16.62 -1.53
CA THR A 143 13.85 17.61 -2.33
C THR A 143 14.52 18.98 -2.30
N GLU A 144 14.65 19.61 -3.47
CA GLU A 144 15.25 20.94 -3.60
C GLU A 144 14.52 21.98 -2.72
N GLY A 145 15.25 22.57 -1.77
CA GLY A 145 14.77 23.68 -0.93
C GLY A 145 14.26 23.31 0.48
N ILE A 146 14.29 22.02 0.87
CA ILE A 146 13.97 21.59 2.24
C ILE A 146 15.26 21.13 2.93
N THR A 147 15.92 22.04 3.64
CA THR A 147 17.09 21.69 4.47
C THR A 147 16.64 21.14 5.82
N ILE A 148 16.46 19.81 5.92
CA ILE A 148 16.38 19.15 7.23
C ILE A 148 17.82 19.03 7.75
N SER A 149 18.14 19.76 8.82
CA SER A 149 19.49 19.81 9.39
C SER A 149 20.02 18.43 9.76
N ALA A 150 21.12 18.01 9.11
CA ALA A 150 22.21 17.14 9.58
C ALA A 150 21.94 15.78 10.28
N GLN A 151 20.69 15.33 10.45
CA GLN A 151 20.37 13.97 10.95
C GLN A 151 20.08 12.96 9.83
N ALA A 152 19.90 13.40 8.58
CA ALA A 152 19.76 12.53 7.40
C ALA A 152 21.03 11.70 7.07
N SER A 153 22.14 11.96 7.77
CA SER A 153 23.45 11.35 7.58
C SER A 153 23.57 9.93 8.16
N SER A 154 22.65 9.49 9.03
CA SER A 154 22.77 8.22 9.75
C SER A 154 21.83 7.11 9.27
N VAL A 155 21.26 7.20 8.06
CA VAL A 155 20.49 6.09 7.50
C VAL A 155 21.45 5.02 6.96
N PRO A 156 21.32 3.74 7.37
CA PRO A 156 22.15 2.64 6.89
C PRO A 156 22.13 2.50 5.36
N GLU A 157 23.23 2.08 4.75
CA GLU A 157 23.31 1.94 3.29
C GLU A 157 22.38 0.85 2.77
N SER A 158 22.10 -0.19 3.56
CA SER A 158 21.11 -1.23 3.24
C SER A 158 19.72 -0.64 2.98
N VAL A 159 19.28 0.27 3.86
CA VAL A 159 18.00 0.98 3.71
C VAL A 159 18.02 1.89 2.49
N LYS A 160 19.11 2.62 2.25
CA LYS A 160 19.24 3.48 1.05
C LYS A 160 19.21 2.68 -0.24
N LYS A 161 19.84 1.50 -0.26
CA LYS A 161 19.79 0.57 -1.39
C LYS A 161 18.36 0.10 -1.61
N LEU A 162 17.68 -0.33 -0.55
CA LEU A 162 16.28 -0.76 -0.62
C LEU A 162 15.35 0.33 -1.17
N LEU A 163 15.52 1.59 -0.74
CA LEU A 163 14.72 2.71 -1.22
C LEU A 163 14.95 3.00 -2.73
N ARG A 164 16.15 2.74 -3.25
CA ARG A 164 16.47 2.87 -4.68
C ARG A 164 15.89 1.70 -5.48
N ASP A 165 16.05 0.48 -4.97
CA ASP A 165 15.54 -0.74 -5.61
C ASP A 165 14.00 -0.72 -5.66
N GLY A 166 13.36 -0.22 -4.60
CA GLY A 166 11.92 0.04 -4.54
C GLY A 166 11.45 1.26 -5.35
N GLN A 167 12.34 1.91 -6.11
CA GLN A 167 12.05 3.10 -6.93
C GLN A 167 11.41 4.27 -6.14
N LEU A 168 11.61 4.34 -4.82
CA LEU A 168 11.11 5.44 -3.98
C LEU A 168 12.04 6.65 -4.03
N VAL A 169 13.33 6.42 -4.29
CA VAL A 169 14.35 7.46 -4.45
C VAL A 169 15.18 7.17 -5.70
N THR A 170 15.25 8.16 -6.59
CA THR A 170 16.14 8.18 -7.77
C THR A 170 17.40 9.00 -7.49
N GLY A 171 18.45 8.80 -8.28
CA GLY A 171 19.68 9.61 -8.19
C GLY A 171 20.86 8.91 -7.51
N LYS A 172 22.06 9.49 -7.70
CA LYS A 172 23.31 8.99 -7.12
C LYS A 172 23.33 9.29 -5.61
N THR A 173 24.08 8.50 -4.83
CA THR A 173 24.25 8.60 -3.36
C THR A 173 24.42 10.02 -2.80
N LYS A 174 24.96 10.96 -3.59
CA LYS A 174 25.20 12.36 -3.18
C LYS A 174 24.01 13.31 -3.39
N ASN A 175 23.19 13.09 -4.41
CA ASN A 175 21.99 13.89 -4.71
C ASN A 175 20.80 12.95 -4.95
N PRO A 176 20.25 12.35 -3.89
CA PRO A 176 18.99 11.63 -4.02
C PRO A 176 17.88 12.61 -4.42
N ALA A 177 16.96 12.14 -5.25
CA ALA A 177 15.74 12.82 -5.69
C ALA A 177 14.59 11.83 -5.53
N ILE A 178 13.62 12.20 -4.70
CA ILE A 178 12.43 11.36 -4.44
C ILE A 178 11.57 11.22 -5.70
N THR A 179 11.02 10.03 -5.93
CA THR A 179 10.15 9.73 -7.07
C THR A 179 8.70 10.03 -6.78
N GLN A 180 7.85 9.95 -7.80
CA GLN A 180 6.40 9.99 -7.62
C GLN A 180 5.90 8.95 -6.60
N ASP A 181 6.40 7.72 -6.67
CA ASP A 181 6.03 6.65 -5.75
C ASP A 181 6.59 6.89 -4.34
N GLY A 182 7.80 7.44 -4.24
CA GLY A 182 8.39 7.88 -2.97
C GLY A 182 7.59 8.97 -2.29
N PHE A 183 7.06 9.93 -3.05
CA PHE A 183 6.18 10.96 -2.51
C PHE A 183 4.84 10.40 -2.04
N ALA A 184 4.22 9.53 -2.85
CA ALA A 184 2.99 8.84 -2.47
C ALA A 184 3.19 8.04 -1.18
N PHE A 185 4.34 7.38 -1.03
CA PHE A 185 4.74 6.66 0.16
C PHE A 185 4.81 7.55 1.41
N VAL A 186 5.49 8.70 1.34
CA VAL A 186 5.64 9.61 2.51
C VAL A 186 4.29 10.13 3.03
N LEU A 187 3.27 10.21 2.17
CA LEU A 187 1.93 10.68 2.52
C LEU A 187 1.00 9.60 3.07
N GLN A 188 1.39 8.32 3.01
CA GLN A 188 0.61 7.21 3.57
C GLN A 188 0.61 7.24 5.10
N ASP A 189 -0.29 6.49 5.73
CA ASP A 189 -0.24 6.25 7.16
C ASP A 189 0.97 5.38 7.52
N VAL A 190 1.44 5.50 8.76
CA VAL A 190 2.66 4.83 9.23
C VAL A 190 2.59 3.31 9.07
N ASN A 191 1.43 2.68 9.28
CA ASN A 191 1.30 1.24 9.11
C ASN A 191 1.45 0.85 7.63
N ALA A 192 0.76 1.56 6.73
CA ALA A 192 0.92 1.36 5.29
C ALA A 192 2.35 1.63 4.80
N GLN A 193 3.04 2.64 5.35
CA GLN A 193 4.44 2.88 5.04
C GLN A 193 5.32 1.69 5.47
N VAL A 194 5.17 1.19 6.70
CA VAL A 194 5.92 0.01 7.18
C VAL A 194 5.67 -1.19 6.27
N TRP A 195 4.42 -1.47 5.91
CA TRP A 195 4.08 -2.56 4.99
C TRP A 195 4.68 -2.39 3.60
N THR A 196 4.66 -1.18 3.06
CA THR A 196 5.25 -0.89 1.76
C THR A 196 6.75 -1.16 1.76
N ILE A 197 7.48 -0.72 2.79
CA ILE A 197 8.92 -1.06 2.94
C ILE A 197 9.13 -2.56 3.07
N LEU A 198 8.33 -3.27 3.87
CA LEU A 198 8.46 -4.71 4.04
C LEU A 198 8.15 -5.50 2.76
N ILE A 199 7.23 -5.01 1.92
CA ILE A 199 6.94 -5.61 0.61
C ILE A 199 8.13 -5.42 -0.34
N TYR A 200 8.75 -4.22 -0.36
CA TYR A 200 9.97 -4.01 -1.13
C TYR A 200 11.12 -4.88 -0.61
N TYR A 201 11.25 -5.01 0.71
CA TYR A 201 12.24 -5.89 1.33
C TYR A 201 12.04 -7.35 0.92
N LEU A 202 10.80 -7.84 0.90
CA LEU A 202 10.48 -9.18 0.43
C LEU A 202 10.77 -9.37 -1.07
N GLY A 203 10.58 -8.33 -1.89
CA GLY A 203 10.97 -8.33 -3.30
C GLY A 203 12.50 -8.37 -3.51
N ALA A 204 13.27 -7.84 -2.57
CA ALA A 204 14.74 -7.84 -2.58
C ALA A 204 15.35 -9.08 -1.88
N ALA A 205 14.55 -9.86 -1.14
CA ALA A 205 14.98 -11.10 -0.49
C ALA A 205 15.70 -12.11 -1.41
N PRO A 206 15.25 -12.38 -2.66
CA PRO A 206 15.97 -13.28 -3.56
C PRO A 206 17.38 -12.78 -3.91
N ASP A 207 17.58 -11.47 -4.05
CA ASP A 207 18.90 -10.87 -4.33
C ASP A 207 19.86 -10.99 -3.14
N MET A 208 19.31 -11.14 -1.93
CA MET A 208 20.06 -11.35 -0.68
C MET A 208 20.24 -12.84 -0.33
N ASN A 209 19.82 -13.77 -1.20
CA ASN A 209 19.82 -15.21 -0.95
C ASN A 209 19.02 -15.64 0.31
N MET A 210 17.95 -14.93 0.64
CA MET A 210 17.06 -15.29 1.74
C MET A 210 15.85 -16.10 1.25
N ASP A 211 15.36 -17.05 2.07
CA ASP A 211 14.11 -17.75 1.77
C ASP A 211 12.91 -16.83 2.09
N GLU A 212 12.11 -16.50 1.06
CA GLU A 212 10.90 -15.70 1.17
C GLU A 212 9.93 -16.26 2.23
N VAL A 213 9.86 -17.59 2.38
CA VAL A 213 8.95 -18.24 3.33
C VAL A 213 9.37 -17.96 4.77
N GLU A 214 10.67 -18.04 5.07
CA GLU A 214 11.21 -17.79 6.42
C GLU A 214 11.12 -16.31 6.81
N VAL A 215 11.36 -15.41 5.86
CA VAL A 215 11.21 -13.96 6.05
C VAL A 215 9.76 -13.61 6.39
N LEU A 216 8.82 -14.12 5.59
CA LEU A 216 7.41 -13.80 5.76
C LEU A 216 6.82 -14.45 7.03
N SER A 217 7.28 -15.64 7.39
CA SER A 217 6.87 -16.29 8.63
C SER A 217 7.41 -15.55 9.87
N PHE A 218 8.63 -15.03 9.79
CA PHE A 218 9.21 -14.19 10.84
C PHE A 218 8.45 -12.86 11.02
N LEU A 219 8.05 -12.19 9.93
CA LEU A 219 7.23 -10.97 10.02
C LEU A 219 5.89 -11.20 10.72
N PHE A 220 5.26 -12.34 10.47
CA PHE A 220 4.01 -12.70 11.12
C PHE A 220 4.21 -13.09 12.59
N MET A 221 5.31 -13.75 12.92
CA MET A 221 5.71 -13.96 14.32
C MET A 221 5.89 -12.61 15.03
N LEU A 222 6.58 -11.66 14.40
CA LEU A 222 6.86 -10.33 14.97
C LEU A 222 5.57 -9.58 15.34
N GLY A 223 4.54 -9.67 14.51
CA GLY A 223 3.22 -9.08 14.79
C GLY A 223 2.43 -9.78 15.90
N SER A 224 2.84 -10.97 16.34
CA SER A 224 2.23 -11.68 17.47
C SER A 224 2.94 -11.45 18.80
N LEU A 225 4.08 -10.76 18.78
CA LEU A 225 4.88 -10.50 19.98
C LEU A 225 4.27 -9.38 20.84
N GLU A 226 4.62 -9.39 22.13
CA GLU A 226 4.15 -8.42 23.11
C GLU A 226 5.15 -7.27 23.31
N LEU A 227 4.61 -6.06 23.47
CA LEU A 227 5.43 -4.88 23.74
C LEU A 227 6.05 -4.93 25.12
N GLY A 228 7.36 -4.62 25.18
CA GLY A 228 8.10 -4.59 26.45
C GLY A 228 8.51 -5.97 26.97
N GLN A 229 8.26 -7.05 26.21
CA GLN A 229 8.78 -8.38 26.48
C GLN A 229 10.08 -8.62 25.70
N ASP A 230 11.05 -9.31 26.30
CA ASP A 230 12.30 -9.70 25.66
C ASP A 230 12.25 -11.13 25.11
N TYR A 231 12.75 -11.28 23.88
CA TYR A 231 12.74 -12.56 23.16
C TYR A 231 14.16 -13.03 22.84
N SER A 232 14.36 -14.34 22.86
CA SER A 232 15.66 -14.98 22.60
C SER A 232 15.93 -15.17 21.11
N LYS A 233 17.17 -14.93 20.68
CA LYS A 233 17.66 -15.23 19.32
C LYS A 233 18.01 -16.71 19.08
N ALA A 234 18.00 -17.55 20.13
CA ALA A 234 18.61 -18.89 20.08
C ALA A 234 17.99 -19.86 19.06
N ASN A 235 16.70 -19.69 18.72
CA ASN A 235 15.97 -20.58 17.82
C ASN A 235 15.74 -19.97 16.43
N LEU A 236 16.40 -18.84 16.12
CA LEU A 236 16.25 -18.17 14.83
C LEU A 236 17.18 -18.80 13.80
N THR A 237 16.69 -18.92 12.57
CA THR A 237 17.52 -19.33 11.42
C THR A 237 18.52 -18.23 11.05
N ALA A 238 19.56 -18.57 10.27
CA ALA A 238 20.56 -17.59 9.85
C ALA A 238 19.95 -16.42 9.05
N THR A 239 18.95 -16.69 8.23
CA THR A 239 18.15 -15.70 7.49
C THR A 239 17.38 -14.78 8.44
N GLN A 240 16.73 -15.32 9.47
CA GLN A 240 15.99 -14.56 10.48
C GLN A 240 16.92 -13.68 11.32
N VAL A 241 18.14 -14.13 11.63
CA VAL A 241 19.13 -13.31 12.35
C VAL A 241 19.60 -12.14 11.50
N HIS A 242 19.89 -12.35 10.21
CA HIS A 242 20.23 -11.24 9.31
C HIS A 242 19.07 -10.25 9.19
N MET A 243 17.86 -10.76 8.99
CA MET A 243 16.66 -9.94 8.92
C MET A 243 16.42 -9.15 10.22
N LEU A 244 16.78 -9.72 11.38
CA LEU A 244 16.65 -9.05 12.67
C LEU A 244 17.52 -7.79 12.73
N ASP A 245 18.72 -7.84 12.15
CA ASP A 245 19.61 -6.68 12.06
C ASP A 245 19.03 -5.64 11.08
N ASP A 246 18.52 -6.05 9.92
CA ASP A 246 17.83 -5.14 8.99
C ASP A 246 16.58 -4.49 9.64
N LEU A 247 15.81 -5.23 10.43
CA LEU A 247 14.66 -4.70 11.16
C LEU A 247 15.02 -3.77 12.31
N THR A 248 16.25 -3.85 12.84
CA THR A 248 16.76 -2.82 13.76
C THR A 248 17.06 -1.52 13.04
N ASP A 249 17.57 -1.59 11.81
CA ASP A 249 17.81 -0.42 10.97
C ASP A 249 16.51 0.31 10.61
N PHE A 250 15.42 -0.43 10.41
CA PHE A 250 14.08 0.15 10.22
C PHE A 250 13.43 0.63 11.53
N GLY A 251 14.00 0.32 12.70
CA GLY A 251 13.42 0.65 13.99
C GLY A 251 12.20 -0.19 14.38
N LEU A 252 11.93 -1.32 13.70
CA LEU A 252 10.88 -2.26 14.11
C LEU A 252 11.27 -3.06 15.35
N ILE A 253 12.58 -3.30 15.51
CA ILE A 253 13.13 -4.08 16.61
C ILE A 253 14.19 -3.24 17.31
N TYR A 254 14.23 -3.32 18.63
CA TYR A 254 15.30 -2.75 19.43
C TYR A 254 16.24 -3.86 19.93
N GLN A 255 17.52 -3.62 19.81
CA GLN A 255 18.58 -4.44 20.37
C GLN A 255 19.62 -3.52 21.02
N SER A 256 20.14 -3.93 22.19
CA SER A 256 21.22 -3.19 22.85
C SER A 256 22.54 -3.24 22.05
N SER A 257 22.78 -4.36 21.34
CA SER A 257 23.90 -4.56 20.42
C SER A 257 23.51 -5.65 19.41
N SER A 258 24.04 -5.63 18.19
CA SER A 258 23.81 -6.67 17.18
C SER A 258 24.21 -8.08 17.70
N ALA A 259 25.25 -8.16 18.55
CA ALA A 259 25.67 -9.40 19.20
C ALA A 259 24.82 -9.82 20.41
N SER A 260 23.82 -9.03 20.81
CA SER A 260 22.92 -9.36 21.92
C SER A 260 22.17 -10.66 21.64
N LYS A 261 22.00 -11.51 22.65
CA LYS A 261 21.16 -12.72 22.56
C LYS A 261 19.65 -12.41 22.64
N ARG A 262 19.30 -11.15 22.93
CA ARG A 262 17.92 -10.69 23.17
C ARG A 262 17.55 -9.56 22.23
N PHE A 263 16.27 -9.51 21.88
CA PHE A 263 15.66 -8.42 21.11
C PHE A 263 14.30 -8.05 21.70
N TYR A 264 13.87 -6.81 21.43
CA TYR A 264 12.62 -6.25 21.91
C TYR A 264 11.80 -5.73 20.71
N PRO A 265 10.56 -6.18 20.51
CA PRO A 265 9.69 -5.61 19.48
C PRO A 265 9.28 -4.18 19.86
N THR A 266 9.27 -3.28 18.89
CA THR A 266 8.73 -1.92 19.05
C THR A 266 7.24 -1.88 18.70
N ARG A 267 6.58 -0.75 18.96
CA ARG A 267 5.17 -0.56 18.61
C ARG A 267 4.91 -0.77 17.13
N LEU A 268 5.80 -0.29 16.25
CA LEU A 268 5.71 -0.48 14.80
C LEU A 268 5.60 -1.96 14.40
N ALA A 269 6.38 -2.82 15.07
CA ALA A 269 6.36 -4.27 14.86
C ALA A 269 5.04 -4.93 15.32
N THR A 270 4.57 -4.60 16.53
CA THR A 270 3.36 -5.24 17.10
C THR A 270 2.06 -4.78 16.43
N THR A 271 2.03 -3.57 15.89
CA THR A 271 0.88 -3.07 15.14
C THR A 271 0.89 -3.49 13.67
N LEU A 272 1.93 -4.18 13.23
CA LEU A 272 2.06 -4.66 11.85
C LEU A 272 0.86 -5.54 11.47
N THR A 273 0.41 -6.44 12.33
CA THR A 273 -0.71 -7.37 12.08
C THR A 273 -2.05 -6.90 12.67
N SER A 274 -2.08 -5.70 13.27
CA SER A 274 -3.27 -5.11 13.90
C SER A 274 -3.86 -3.98 13.04
N ASP A 275 -5.19 -3.79 13.10
CA ASP A 275 -5.89 -2.65 12.46
C ASP A 275 -5.69 -1.32 13.22
N ALA A 276 -5.02 -1.35 14.38
CA ALA A 276 -4.77 -0.17 15.20
C ALA A 276 -3.58 0.65 14.66
N SER A 277 -3.76 1.98 14.58
CA SER A 277 -2.69 2.90 14.17
C SER A 277 -1.46 2.78 15.09
N ALA A 278 -0.31 2.49 14.47
CA ALA A 278 0.96 2.12 15.09
C ALA A 278 1.53 3.14 16.09
N LEU A 279 1.29 4.43 15.88
CA LEU A 279 1.88 5.51 16.68
C LEU A 279 0.84 6.38 17.40
N ALA A 280 -0.45 6.24 17.10
CA ALA A 280 -1.52 6.98 17.78
C ALA A 280 -1.94 6.36 19.13
N SER A 281 -1.62 5.08 19.34
CA SER A 281 -2.06 4.29 20.51
C SER A 281 -1.16 4.43 21.75
N SER A 282 -0.06 5.18 21.69
CA SER A 282 0.80 5.46 22.86
C SER A 282 0.10 6.38 23.89
N ALA A 283 -0.92 7.15 23.50
CA ALA A 283 -1.62 8.07 24.40
C ALA A 283 -2.84 7.46 25.13
N THR A 284 -3.36 6.29 24.72
CA THR A 284 -4.58 5.72 25.33
C THR A 284 -4.30 4.86 26.56
N PHE A 285 -3.14 4.19 26.63
CA PHE A 285 -2.79 3.31 27.77
C PHE A 285 -2.37 4.05 29.04
N ALA A 286 -2.00 5.33 28.96
CA ALA A 286 -1.75 6.14 30.16
C ALA A 286 -3.04 6.46 30.96
N SER A 287 -4.22 6.20 30.39
CA SER A 287 -5.51 6.54 31.01
C SER A 287 -6.23 5.40 31.74
N SER A 288 -5.75 4.16 31.65
CA SER A 288 -6.40 3.01 32.32
C SER A 288 -5.82 2.66 33.70
N ALA A 289 -4.73 3.30 34.13
CA ALA A 289 -4.07 3.04 35.42
C ALA A 289 -4.39 4.06 36.53
N GLY A 290 -5.47 4.83 36.42
CA GLY A 290 -5.78 5.90 37.39
C GLY A 290 -7.25 6.25 37.49
N ARG A 291 -8.08 5.32 37.94
CA ARG A 291 -9.42 5.64 38.46
C ARG A 291 -9.32 6.05 39.93
N SER A 292 -9.07 7.33 40.18
CA SER A 292 -9.50 8.02 41.39
C SER A 292 -9.71 9.50 41.10
N SER A 293 -10.77 10.03 41.71
CA SER A 293 -11.37 11.34 41.50
C SER A 293 -10.51 12.53 41.94
N ALA A 294 -10.80 13.67 41.31
CA ALA A 294 -10.54 15.06 41.70
C ALA A 294 -9.22 15.69 41.20
N GLY A 295 -9.35 16.82 40.48
CA GLY A 295 -8.25 17.72 40.16
C GLY A 295 -8.31 18.30 38.74
N LEU A 296 -8.86 19.51 38.63
CA LEU A 296 -8.90 20.33 37.42
C LEU A 296 -7.51 20.91 37.12
N SER A 297 -7.17 20.99 35.83
CA SER A 297 -6.07 21.73 35.18
C SER A 297 -4.66 21.09 35.17
N SER A 298 -4.28 20.56 34.01
CA SER A 298 -2.94 20.71 33.36
C SER A 298 -2.51 19.54 32.43
N SER A 299 -3.33 18.52 32.20
CA SER A 299 -2.91 17.31 31.44
C SER A 299 -3.36 17.23 29.96
N THR A 300 -3.80 18.32 29.33
CA THR A 300 -4.41 18.31 27.99
C THR A 300 -3.44 18.26 26.79
N ARG A 301 -2.12 18.42 26.97
CA ARG A 301 -1.21 18.68 25.84
C ARG A 301 -0.65 17.45 25.12
N ALA A 302 -0.47 16.32 25.80
CA ALA A 302 0.08 15.10 25.17
C ALA A 302 -1.00 14.24 24.49
N ALA A 303 -2.28 14.44 24.86
CA ALA A 303 -3.41 13.76 24.24
C ALA A 303 -3.78 14.33 22.86
N ASP A 304 -3.51 15.61 22.61
CA ASP A 304 -3.83 16.29 21.34
C ASP A 304 -2.90 15.87 20.19
N GLU A 305 -1.62 15.57 20.45
CA GLU A 305 -0.70 15.11 19.38
C GLU A 305 -1.09 13.75 18.80
N ALA A 306 -1.81 12.92 19.57
CA ALA A 306 -2.29 11.62 19.12
C ALA A 306 -3.58 11.70 18.27
N GLN A 307 -4.25 12.86 18.23
CA GLN A 307 -5.56 13.02 17.57
C GLN A 307 -5.50 13.80 16.24
N GLY A 308 -4.30 13.93 15.66
CA GLY A 308 -4.04 14.71 14.46
C GLY A 308 -3.76 16.17 14.80
N PHE A 309 -2.91 16.81 14.01
CA PHE A 309 -2.32 18.12 14.34
C PHE A 309 -2.70 19.22 13.34
N ILE A 310 -3.44 18.90 12.28
CA ILE A 310 -3.74 19.81 11.19
C ILE A 310 -5.15 20.39 11.32
N LEU A 311 -5.26 21.70 11.22
CA LEU A 311 -6.51 22.46 11.10
C LEU A 311 -6.55 23.12 9.72
N VAL A 312 -7.63 22.91 8.97
CA VAL A 312 -7.84 23.52 7.64
C VAL A 312 -9.10 24.37 7.67
N GLU A 313 -8.98 25.64 7.27
CA GLU A 313 -10.07 26.60 7.17
C GLU A 313 -10.63 26.70 5.75
N THR A 314 -11.83 27.29 5.60
CA THR A 314 -12.52 27.51 4.31
C THR A 314 -11.79 28.50 3.38
N ASN A 315 -10.88 29.31 3.91
CA ASN A 315 -10.06 30.29 3.19
C ASN A 315 -8.71 29.70 2.70
N TYR A 316 -8.59 28.37 2.68
CA TYR A 316 -7.39 27.60 2.32
C TYR A 316 -6.19 27.77 3.25
N ARG A 317 -6.37 28.35 4.45
CA ARG A 317 -5.33 28.40 5.48
C ARG A 317 -5.24 27.05 6.19
N VAL A 318 -4.00 26.66 6.45
CA VAL A 318 -3.65 25.43 7.17
C VAL A 318 -2.82 25.82 8.38
N TYR A 319 -3.26 25.38 9.55
CA TYR A 319 -2.51 25.51 10.79
C TYR A 319 -2.14 24.12 11.28
N ALA A 320 -0.86 23.89 11.52
CA ALA A 320 -0.34 22.61 11.97
C ALA A 320 0.31 22.78 13.34
N TYR A 321 -0.26 22.14 14.37
CA TYR A 321 0.25 22.14 15.73
C TYR A 321 1.32 21.05 15.88
N THR A 322 2.48 21.30 15.28
CA THR A 322 3.61 20.37 15.34
C THR A 322 4.92 21.13 15.44
N SER A 323 5.85 20.56 16.20
CA SER A 323 7.25 20.98 16.28
C SER A 323 8.16 20.10 15.41
N SER A 324 7.65 18.98 14.88
CA SER A 324 8.43 18.01 14.11
C SER A 324 8.87 18.61 12.76
N PRO A 325 10.17 18.75 12.49
CA PRO A 325 10.67 19.26 11.21
C PRO A 325 10.20 18.44 10.01
N LEU A 326 10.02 17.13 10.19
CA LEU A 326 9.56 16.23 9.14
C LEU A 326 8.13 16.54 8.72
N GLN A 327 7.21 16.68 9.67
CA GLN A 327 5.80 16.98 9.37
C GLN A 327 5.65 18.36 8.71
N ILE A 328 6.49 19.32 9.11
CA ILE A 328 6.56 20.65 8.49
C ILE A 328 7.05 20.52 7.04
N ALA A 329 8.08 19.72 6.80
CA ALA A 329 8.61 19.49 5.46
C ALA A 329 7.57 18.81 4.55
N ILE A 330 6.81 17.84 5.06
CA ILE A 330 5.71 17.18 4.32
C ILE A 330 4.62 18.20 3.95
N LEU A 331 4.22 19.07 4.88
CA LEU A 331 3.26 20.14 4.62
C LEU A 331 3.75 21.13 3.55
N GLN A 332 5.05 21.42 3.52
CA GLN A 332 5.65 22.32 2.53
C GLN A 332 5.58 21.78 1.09
N LEU A 333 5.36 20.48 0.91
CA LEU A 333 5.26 19.87 -0.43
C LEU A 333 4.04 20.37 -1.21
N PHE A 334 2.90 20.55 -0.54
CA PHE A 334 1.64 20.92 -1.16
C PHE A 334 1.04 22.23 -0.63
N SER A 335 1.66 22.86 0.38
CA SER A 335 1.26 24.15 0.92
C SER A 335 2.42 25.14 1.00
N ARG A 336 2.12 26.43 0.92
CA ARG A 336 3.09 27.50 1.14
C ARG A 336 3.06 27.93 2.60
N ILE A 337 4.11 27.58 3.33
CA ILE A 337 4.30 28.02 4.72
C ILE A 337 4.71 29.50 4.71
N TYR A 338 4.03 30.33 5.51
CA TYR A 338 4.32 31.76 5.62
C TYR A 338 4.73 32.19 7.03
N ALA A 339 4.41 31.41 8.07
CA ALA A 339 4.86 31.66 9.42
C ALA A 339 5.15 30.34 10.17
N ARG A 340 6.23 30.35 10.95
CA ARG A 340 6.61 29.24 11.84
C ARG A 340 6.78 29.78 13.26
N TYR A 341 5.99 29.25 14.18
CA TYR A 341 6.07 29.50 15.62
C TYR A 341 6.66 28.27 16.33
N SER A 342 6.90 28.38 17.64
CA SER A 342 7.54 27.30 18.42
C SER A 342 6.77 25.98 18.43
N ASN A 343 5.45 26.03 18.30
CA ASN A 343 4.55 24.86 18.37
C ASN A 343 3.41 24.91 17.33
N MET A 344 3.50 25.82 16.36
CA MET A 344 2.49 25.99 15.33
C MET A 344 3.13 26.45 14.03
N VAL A 345 2.70 25.87 12.92
CA VAL A 345 3.08 26.30 11.58
C VAL A 345 1.82 26.76 10.85
N ALA A 346 1.90 27.95 10.26
CA ALA A 346 0.81 28.52 9.47
C ALA A 346 1.22 28.55 8.00
N GLY A 347 0.37 27.94 7.17
CA GLY A 347 0.53 27.85 5.74
C GLY A 347 -0.76 28.13 5.00
N LYS A 348 -0.67 28.23 3.67
CA LYS A 348 -1.81 28.38 2.78
C LYS A 348 -1.68 27.42 1.62
N ILE A 349 -2.77 26.72 1.29
CA ILE A 349 -2.85 25.91 0.07
C ILE A 349 -3.18 26.88 -1.07
N THR A 350 -2.35 26.88 -2.10
CA THR A 350 -2.43 27.79 -3.24
C THR A 350 -2.43 27.00 -4.54
N ARG A 351 -2.90 27.61 -5.62
CA ARG A 351 -2.86 27.01 -6.96
C ARG A 351 -1.43 26.63 -7.34
N GLU A 352 -0.46 27.49 -7.05
CA GLU A 352 0.94 27.25 -7.38
C GLU A 352 1.53 26.09 -6.57
N SER A 353 1.19 25.99 -5.28
CA SER A 353 1.68 24.90 -4.42
C SER A 353 1.11 23.54 -4.84
N ILE A 354 -0.18 23.48 -5.19
CA ILE A 354 -0.81 22.25 -5.71
C ILE A 354 -0.25 21.90 -7.09
N ARG A 355 -0.07 22.87 -7.99
CA ARG A 355 0.55 22.60 -9.30
C ARG A 355 1.97 22.06 -9.16
N LYS A 356 2.76 22.61 -8.23
CA LYS A 356 4.11 22.09 -7.91
C LYS A 356 4.03 20.65 -7.41
N ALA A 357 3.14 20.35 -6.47
CA ALA A 357 2.93 19.00 -5.96
C ALA A 357 2.51 18.01 -7.06
N VAL A 358 1.57 18.39 -7.93
CA VAL A 358 1.12 17.55 -9.06
C VAL A 358 2.22 17.34 -10.09
N SER A 359 3.08 18.34 -10.35
CA SER A 359 4.25 18.15 -11.22
C SER A 359 5.28 17.17 -10.66
N MET A 360 5.29 16.96 -9.34
CA MET A 360 6.08 15.94 -8.65
C MET A 360 5.37 14.58 -8.57
N GLY A 361 4.16 14.47 -9.13
CA GLY A 361 3.37 13.24 -9.19
C GLY A 361 2.40 13.02 -8.01
N ILE A 362 2.21 14.01 -7.14
CA ILE A 362 1.28 13.92 -6.02
C ILE A 362 -0.16 14.15 -6.51
N THR A 363 -1.08 13.24 -6.20
CA THR A 363 -2.50 13.37 -6.57
C THR A 363 -3.30 14.17 -5.53
N ALA A 364 -4.38 14.80 -5.95
CA ALA A 364 -5.29 15.51 -5.05
C ALA A 364 -5.83 14.59 -3.96
N ASP A 365 -6.20 13.36 -4.32
CA ASP A 365 -6.74 12.38 -3.36
C ASP A 365 -5.72 11.99 -2.29
N GLN A 366 -4.42 11.92 -2.63
CA GLN A 366 -3.35 11.71 -1.64
C GLN A 366 -3.24 12.87 -0.65
N ILE A 367 -3.30 14.12 -1.15
CA ILE A 367 -3.27 15.32 -0.31
C ILE A 367 -4.49 15.35 0.63
N ILE A 368 -5.68 15.06 0.09
CA ILE A 368 -6.93 15.02 0.86
C ILE A 368 -6.89 13.91 1.91
N SER A 369 -6.40 12.72 1.55
CA SER A 369 -6.23 11.58 2.47
C SER A 369 -5.27 11.92 3.62
N PHE A 370 -4.15 12.56 3.30
CA PHE A 370 -3.18 13.03 4.30
C PHE A 370 -3.81 14.05 5.26
N LEU A 371 -4.51 15.06 4.73
CA LEU A 371 -5.20 16.06 5.53
C LEU A 371 -6.29 15.45 6.41
N ASN A 372 -7.05 14.46 5.93
CA ASN A 372 -8.07 13.76 6.71
C ASN A 372 -7.45 12.93 7.85
N THR A 373 -6.39 12.17 7.56
CA THR A 373 -5.74 11.26 8.52
C THR A 373 -5.14 12.05 9.69
N HIS A 374 -4.47 13.16 9.37
CA HIS A 374 -3.81 14.03 10.33
C HIS A 374 -4.66 15.24 10.78
N ALA A 375 -5.96 15.26 10.47
CA ALA A 375 -6.89 16.29 10.93
C ALA A 375 -7.00 16.30 12.45
N HIS A 376 -7.03 17.49 13.04
CA HIS A 376 -7.19 17.70 14.47
C HIS A 376 -8.52 17.16 15.00
N ALA A 377 -8.55 16.74 16.27
CA ALA A 377 -9.73 16.17 16.94
C ALA A 377 -11.00 17.02 16.76
N GLN A 378 -10.84 18.34 16.82
CA GLN A 378 -11.94 19.29 16.64
C GLN A 378 -12.54 19.24 15.24
N MET A 379 -11.73 19.02 14.19
CA MET A 379 -12.22 18.84 12.83
C MET A 379 -12.89 17.49 12.63
N LYS A 380 -12.37 16.43 13.27
CA LYS A 380 -12.94 15.07 13.20
C LYS A 380 -14.35 14.97 13.80
N ARG A 381 -14.77 15.94 14.63
CA ARG A 381 -16.15 16.05 15.12
C ARG A 381 -17.13 16.53 14.04
N ASN A 382 -16.64 17.19 13.00
CA ASN A 382 -17.47 17.67 11.90
C ASN A 382 -17.57 16.61 10.80
N THR A 383 -18.75 16.48 10.20
CA THR A 383 -19.01 15.62 9.04
C THR A 383 -19.51 16.50 7.88
N PRO A 384 -18.72 16.69 6.80
CA PRO A 384 -17.39 16.14 6.51
C PRO A 384 -16.25 16.75 7.35
N ILE A 385 -15.17 15.98 7.55
CA ILE A 385 -13.98 16.39 8.34
C ILE A 385 -13.32 17.62 7.71
N LEU A 386 -13.09 17.59 6.40
CA LEU A 386 -12.54 18.69 5.63
C LEU A 386 -13.66 19.51 4.99
N PRO A 387 -13.54 20.85 4.91
CA PRO A 387 -14.49 21.67 4.19
C PRO A 387 -14.58 21.25 2.71
N PRO A 388 -15.79 21.03 2.16
CA PRO A 388 -15.95 20.55 0.78
C PRO A 388 -15.36 21.54 -0.24
N THR A 389 -15.43 22.84 0.04
CA THR A 389 -14.83 23.89 -0.80
C THR A 389 -13.33 23.71 -0.99
N VAL A 390 -12.61 23.25 0.03
CA VAL A 390 -11.17 23.01 -0.05
C VAL A 390 -10.89 21.74 -0.85
N VAL A 391 -11.65 20.67 -0.59
CA VAL A 391 -11.53 19.39 -1.30
C VAL A 391 -11.74 19.57 -2.80
N ASP A 392 -12.83 20.23 -3.18
CA ASP A 392 -13.18 20.48 -4.58
C ASP A 392 -12.14 21.36 -5.26
N GLN A 393 -11.66 22.41 -4.57
CA GLN A 393 -10.67 23.31 -5.13
C GLN A 393 -9.33 22.61 -5.42
N ILE A 394 -8.87 21.71 -4.54
CA ILE A 394 -7.64 20.93 -4.76
C ILE A 394 -7.81 20.03 -6.00
N LYS A 395 -8.97 19.37 -6.14
CA LYS A 395 -9.28 18.53 -7.31
C LYS A 395 -9.34 19.35 -8.60
N LEU A 396 -9.98 20.52 -8.57
CA LEU A 396 -10.05 21.42 -9.72
C LEU A 396 -8.66 21.88 -10.17
N TRP A 397 -7.77 22.22 -9.24
CA TRP A 397 -6.39 22.60 -9.55
C TRP A 397 -5.57 21.44 -10.16
N GLN A 398 -5.82 20.19 -9.76
CA GLN A 398 -5.20 19.03 -10.44
C GLN A 398 -5.74 18.88 -11.87
N ILE A 399 -7.07 18.89 -12.04
CA ILE A 399 -7.70 18.74 -13.36
C ILE A 399 -7.20 19.82 -14.31
N GLU A 400 -7.03 21.06 -13.81
CA GLU A 400 -6.52 22.17 -14.61
C GLU A 400 -5.15 21.89 -15.22
N ASN A 401 -4.26 21.19 -14.50
CA ASN A 401 -2.97 20.78 -15.01
C ASN A 401 -3.10 19.66 -16.07
N GLU A 402 -4.06 18.76 -15.90
CA GLU A 402 -4.32 17.62 -16.80
C GLU A 402 -5.18 17.97 -18.03
N ARG A 403 -5.65 19.23 -18.14
CA ARG A 403 -6.51 19.68 -19.27
C ARG A 403 -5.85 19.51 -20.63
N MET A 404 -4.53 19.62 -20.71
CA MET A 404 -3.78 19.52 -21.97
C MET A 404 -3.02 18.20 -22.01
N LYS A 405 -3.51 17.24 -22.81
CA LYS A 405 -2.79 16.00 -23.10
C LYS A 405 -2.04 16.15 -24.42
N ALA A 406 -0.71 16.20 -24.34
CA ALA A 406 0.13 16.11 -25.53
C ALA A 406 0.26 14.63 -25.94
N THR A 407 -0.20 14.31 -27.14
CA THR A 407 0.01 12.98 -27.73
C THR A 407 1.08 13.11 -28.82
N PRO A 408 2.28 12.55 -28.64
CA PRO A 408 3.27 12.52 -29.70
C PRO A 408 2.77 11.61 -30.83
N GLY A 409 3.01 12.03 -32.07
CA GLY A 409 2.52 11.32 -33.23
C GLY A 409 2.73 12.15 -34.48
N PHE A 410 2.05 11.73 -35.54
CA PHE A 410 2.22 12.26 -36.86
C PHE A 410 0.87 12.62 -37.45
N LEU A 411 0.83 13.76 -38.11
CA LEU A 411 -0.34 14.22 -38.82
C LEU A 411 -0.21 13.81 -40.29
N ILE A 412 -1.21 13.09 -40.81
CA ILE A 412 -1.31 12.77 -42.23
C ILE A 412 -2.36 13.71 -42.83
N SER A 413 -1.92 14.56 -43.75
CA SER A 413 -2.73 15.54 -44.49
C SER A 413 -2.61 15.32 -46.00
N ASP A 414 -3.34 16.12 -46.78
CA ASP A 414 -3.19 16.25 -48.23
C ASP A 414 -3.61 15.02 -49.06
N PHE A 415 -4.76 14.44 -48.73
CA PHE A 415 -5.36 13.38 -49.55
C PHE A 415 -6.05 13.94 -50.81
N ALA A 416 -5.59 13.51 -51.98
CA ALA A 416 -6.19 13.86 -53.27
C ALA A 416 -7.64 13.37 -53.39
N ASN A 417 -7.92 12.13 -52.95
CA ASN A 417 -9.24 11.50 -53.03
C ASN A 417 -9.88 11.28 -51.67
N ALA A 418 -11.18 11.57 -51.56
CA ALA A 418 -11.96 11.36 -50.34
C ALA A 418 -12.06 9.86 -49.96
N ASP A 419 -12.12 8.97 -50.95
CA ASP A 419 -12.19 7.52 -50.72
C ASP A 419 -10.86 6.95 -50.20
N GLU A 420 -9.74 7.56 -50.60
CA GLU A 420 -8.41 7.16 -50.12
C GLU A 420 -8.22 7.57 -48.66
N TYR A 421 -8.64 8.79 -48.31
CA TYR A 421 -8.73 9.24 -46.92
C TYR A 421 -9.58 8.29 -46.07
N LYS A 422 -10.80 7.94 -46.53
CA LYS A 422 -11.70 7.05 -45.78
C LYS A 422 -11.08 5.68 -45.53
N ARG A 423 -10.47 5.07 -46.56
CA ARG A 423 -9.81 3.76 -46.43
C ARG A 423 -8.61 3.81 -45.49
N ALA A 424 -7.77 4.84 -45.61
CA ALA A 424 -6.61 5.02 -44.75
C ALA A 424 -7.00 5.28 -43.30
N CYS A 425 -8.05 6.09 -43.06
CA CYS A 425 -8.60 6.34 -41.74
C CYS A 425 -9.23 5.07 -41.13
N GLN A 426 -9.91 4.26 -41.94
CA GLN A 426 -10.49 2.99 -41.51
C GLN A 426 -9.41 1.98 -41.14
N TYR A 427 -8.37 1.85 -41.97
CA TYR A 427 -7.20 1.02 -41.67
C TYR A 427 -6.47 1.45 -40.39
N ALA A 428 -6.28 2.77 -40.19
CA ALA A 428 -5.69 3.31 -38.96
C ALA A 428 -6.56 3.06 -37.72
N ARG A 429 -7.89 3.02 -37.89
CA ARG A 429 -8.86 2.68 -36.84
C ARG A 429 -8.82 1.18 -36.50
N ASP A 430 -8.71 0.31 -37.51
CA ASP A 430 -8.64 -1.15 -37.32
C ASP A 430 -7.38 -1.58 -36.58
N ILE A 431 -6.27 -0.86 -36.76
CA ILE A 431 -5.00 -1.12 -36.05
C ILE A 431 -4.89 -0.34 -34.73
N ALA A 432 -5.93 0.41 -34.35
CA ALA A 432 -5.99 1.20 -33.11
C ALA A 432 -4.83 2.22 -32.95
N VAL A 433 -4.33 2.77 -34.07
CA VAL A 433 -3.27 3.80 -34.08
C VAL A 433 -3.80 5.22 -34.33
N LEU A 434 -5.08 5.34 -34.71
CA LEU A 434 -5.77 6.61 -34.94
C LEU A 434 -6.06 7.33 -33.61
N ALA A 435 -5.50 8.52 -33.43
CA ALA A 435 -5.69 9.35 -32.23
C ALA A 435 -6.67 10.51 -32.45
N TRP A 436 -6.75 11.05 -33.66
CA TRP A 436 -7.71 12.10 -34.02
C TRP A 436 -7.98 12.09 -35.52
N ALA A 437 -9.17 12.53 -35.96
CA ALA A 437 -9.52 12.64 -37.36
C ALA A 437 -10.40 13.88 -37.59
N ASN A 438 -10.27 14.49 -38.76
CA ASN A 438 -11.11 15.57 -39.23
C ASN A 438 -11.46 15.32 -40.70
N ASP A 439 -12.73 14.96 -40.93
CA ASP A 439 -13.25 14.56 -42.23
C ASP A 439 -13.37 15.76 -43.19
N ASP A 440 -13.67 16.96 -42.67
CA ASP A 440 -13.84 18.18 -43.48
C ASP A 440 -12.53 18.60 -44.14
N LYS A 441 -11.43 18.52 -43.37
CA LYS A 441 -10.07 18.85 -43.85
C LYS A 441 -9.31 17.64 -44.38
N ARG A 442 -9.93 16.44 -44.36
CA ARG A 442 -9.32 15.16 -44.77
C ARG A 442 -7.94 14.95 -44.13
N MET A 443 -7.85 15.11 -42.82
CA MET A 443 -6.60 14.98 -42.09
C MET A 443 -6.82 14.11 -40.86
N PHE A 444 -5.84 13.27 -40.53
CA PHE A 444 -5.92 12.44 -39.33
C PHE A 444 -4.56 12.30 -38.66
N PHE A 445 -4.58 12.16 -37.34
CA PHE A 445 -3.42 12.06 -36.48
C PHE A 445 -3.25 10.62 -36.00
N VAL A 446 -2.04 10.08 -36.16
CA VAL A 446 -1.69 8.71 -35.75
C VAL A 446 -0.53 8.72 -34.77
N THR A 447 -0.54 7.80 -33.81
CA THR A 447 0.55 7.65 -32.83
C THR A 447 1.78 6.99 -33.45
N ARG A 448 1.59 6.05 -34.40
CA ARG A 448 2.65 5.33 -35.12
C ARG A 448 2.36 5.33 -36.62
N VAL A 449 3.37 5.68 -37.42
CA VAL A 449 3.21 5.85 -38.88
C VAL A 449 3.62 4.63 -39.69
N GLU A 450 4.52 3.77 -39.20
CA GLU A 450 5.17 2.73 -40.02
C GLU A 450 4.18 1.84 -40.79
N GLN A 451 3.14 1.36 -40.10
CA GLN A 451 2.13 0.47 -40.67
C GLN A 451 1.18 1.21 -41.63
N VAL A 452 0.80 2.44 -41.28
CA VAL A 452 -0.07 3.28 -42.11
C VAL A 452 0.66 3.75 -43.37
N ALA A 453 1.94 4.11 -43.26
CA ALA A 453 2.78 4.47 -44.40
C ALA A 453 3.06 3.26 -45.31
N ALA A 454 3.26 2.07 -44.75
CA ALA A 454 3.39 0.85 -45.55
C ALA A 454 2.10 0.53 -46.33
N TYR A 455 0.93 0.78 -45.73
CA TYR A 455 -0.36 0.64 -46.40
C TYR A 455 -0.57 1.67 -47.50
N LEU A 456 -0.21 2.94 -47.26
CA LEU A 456 -0.28 4.01 -48.26
C LEU A 456 0.71 3.83 -49.41
N LYS A 457 1.87 3.21 -49.16
CA LYS A 457 2.87 2.87 -50.19
C LYS A 457 2.49 1.67 -51.05
N LYS A 458 1.55 0.81 -50.62
CA LYS A 458 1.08 -0.30 -51.44
C LYS A 458 0.17 0.23 -52.55
N PRO A 459 0.55 0.13 -53.84
CA PRO A 459 -0.31 0.57 -54.93
C PRO A 459 -1.57 -0.31 -54.99
N LYS A 460 -2.69 0.31 -55.36
CA LYS A 460 -4.03 -0.29 -55.51
C LYS A 460 -3.99 -1.57 -56.36
N ALA A 461 -3.90 -2.73 -55.72
CA ALA A 461 -4.03 -4.04 -56.39
C ALA A 461 -5.29 -4.82 -55.98
N VAL A 462 -6.29 -4.18 -55.36
CA VAL A 462 -7.49 -4.90 -54.85
C VAL A 462 -8.83 -4.25 -55.26
N ALA A 463 -8.82 -3.18 -56.06
CA ALA A 463 -10.08 -2.49 -56.40
C ALA A 463 -10.84 -3.04 -57.62
N SER A 464 -10.36 -4.06 -58.34
CA SER A 464 -11.03 -4.61 -59.54
C SER A 464 -11.61 -6.02 -59.41
N ALA A 465 -11.53 -6.68 -58.24
CA ALA A 465 -11.98 -8.07 -58.09
C ALA A 465 -13.36 -8.24 -57.40
N GLY A 466 -13.99 -7.15 -56.93
CA GLY A 466 -15.18 -7.24 -56.06
C GLY A 466 -16.54 -6.91 -56.70
N SER A 467 -16.60 -6.43 -57.95
CA SER A 467 -17.86 -5.92 -58.52
C SER A 467 -18.43 -6.75 -59.69
N ALA A 468 -17.89 -7.93 -59.98
CA ALA A 468 -18.29 -8.73 -61.15
C ALA A 468 -19.15 -9.98 -60.85
N SER A 469 -19.46 -10.31 -59.59
CA SER A 469 -20.14 -11.57 -59.25
C SER A 469 -21.59 -11.47 -58.74
N ALA A 470 -22.22 -10.28 -58.74
CA ALA A 470 -23.55 -10.10 -58.14
C ALA A 470 -24.70 -9.76 -59.12
N SER A 471 -24.52 -9.91 -60.44
CA SER A 471 -25.52 -9.46 -61.44
C SER A 471 -26.16 -10.55 -62.31
N ALA A 472 -25.98 -11.84 -62.02
CA ALA A 472 -26.49 -12.90 -62.90
C ALA A 472 -27.17 -14.06 -62.15
N ALA A 473 -28.30 -13.79 -61.48
CA ALA A 473 -29.25 -14.84 -61.08
C ALA A 473 -30.62 -14.25 -60.68
N ALA A 474 -31.39 -13.75 -61.65
CA ALA A 474 -32.84 -13.59 -61.50
C ALA A 474 -33.50 -13.44 -62.88
N THR A 475 -33.76 -14.57 -63.55
CA THR A 475 -34.80 -14.65 -64.59
C THR A 475 -36.11 -15.11 -63.95
N PRO A 476 -37.26 -14.54 -64.34
CA PRO A 476 -38.56 -14.94 -63.82
C PRO A 476 -39.11 -16.12 -64.61
N LYS A 477 -39.75 -17.08 -63.93
CA LYS A 477 -40.69 -18.01 -64.55
C LYS A 477 -42.07 -17.78 -63.93
N ALA A 478 -43.01 -17.50 -64.85
CA ALA A 478 -44.47 -17.61 -64.84
C ALA A 478 -45.18 -17.72 -63.49
#